data_AF-A0AAE0J5B6-F1
#
_entry.id   AF-A0AAE0J5B6-F1
#
_cell.length_a   1.000
_cell.length_b   1.000
_cell.length_c   1.000
_cell.angle_alpha   90.00
_cell.angle_beta   90.00
_cell.angle_gamma   90.00
#
_symmetry.space_group_name_H-M   'P 1'
#
loop_
_entity.id
_entity.type
_entity.pdbx_description
1 polymer ?
#
loop_
_entity_poly.entity_id
_entity_poly.type
_entity_poly.pdbx_seq_one_letter_code
_entity_poly.pdbx_strand_id
1 'polypeptide(L)'
;MDISTDQTREHVFGALTPANTLAKLAFSDTYDFLTAGRQYAVDGDAPAVHRMQVGLLQEYDADVRQLQREIERRVEEGDGYTSDSLTEPASDGDAAEVAKLGMIWTGRFLLGFNPLPSAPEMGWTAGKGPLPHSHCADLFLCTMAFAKKHGINMRSFHARFNFDAGNKAFFIARQSRSQHAELTVNGNAVSGRQYALNQHCMKIRFDKLEYDFRYTGYAETAAYQAERDGYMTRVIQAPPPVNFEMPTLLVNFEMPTPLRSTRTIGQWTLSKPLGRGGMGRVFLASNSTNEVVAVKTVERNSNTKKQCGS
;
A
#
# COMPACT_ATOMS: atom_id res chain seq x y z
N MET A 1 -12.65 25.66 18.78
CA MET A 1 -13.66 24.58 18.72
C MET A 1 -13.01 23.47 17.92
N ASP A 2 -12.38 22.56 18.66
CA ASP A 2 -11.63 21.43 18.14
C ASP A 2 -12.44 20.14 18.33
N ILE A 3 -11.99 19.09 17.65
CA ILE A 3 -12.40 17.68 17.79
C ILE A 3 -13.59 17.28 16.89
N SER A 4 -13.31 17.08 15.60
CA SER A 4 -14.14 16.21 14.73
C SER A 4 -13.29 15.38 13.74
N THR A 5 -11.99 15.62 13.65
CA THR A 5 -11.09 14.93 12.70
C THR A 5 -10.45 13.65 13.24
N ASP A 6 -10.77 13.21 14.46
CA ASP A 6 -10.10 12.05 15.09
C ASP A 6 -10.89 10.74 15.02
N GLN A 7 -12.22 10.77 14.85
CA GLN A 7 -13.04 9.54 14.83
C GLN A 7 -12.92 8.74 13.52
N THR A 8 -12.61 9.38 12.38
CA THR A 8 -12.37 8.69 11.10
C THR A 8 -11.06 7.89 11.08
N ARG A 9 -10.19 8.08 12.08
CA ARG A 9 -8.84 7.49 12.12
C ARG A 9 -8.80 6.13 12.83
N GLU A 10 -9.84 5.77 13.57
CA GLU A 10 -9.87 4.54 14.37
C GLU A 10 -10.19 3.27 13.56
N HIS A 11 -10.77 3.40 12.35
CA HIS A 11 -11.25 2.27 11.53
C HIS A 11 -10.38 1.97 10.29
N VAL A 12 -9.12 2.39 10.30
CA VAL A 12 -8.15 2.09 9.23
C VAL A 12 -7.41 0.82 9.60
N PHE A 13 -7.47 -0.23 8.78
CA PHE A 13 -6.80 -1.51 9.05
C PHE A 13 -5.41 -1.62 8.42
N GLY A 14 -5.14 -0.84 7.36
CA GLY A 14 -3.86 -0.86 6.66
C GLY A 14 -3.43 0.54 6.22
N ALA A 15 -2.12 0.76 6.13
CA ALA A 15 -1.57 2.01 5.63
C ALA A 15 -0.41 1.76 4.67
N LEU A 16 -0.30 2.58 3.63
CA LEU A 16 0.84 2.61 2.70
C LEU A 16 1.58 3.94 2.87
N THR A 17 2.81 3.86 3.37
CA THR A 17 3.66 5.05 3.61
C THR A 17 4.72 5.14 2.52
N PRO A 18 4.90 6.29 1.83
CA PRO A 18 5.98 6.46 0.88
C PRO A 18 7.35 6.16 1.52
N ALA A 19 8.14 5.27 0.91
CA ALA A 19 9.39 4.78 1.49
C ALA A 19 10.63 5.33 0.79
N ASN A 20 10.62 5.47 -0.54
CA ASN A 20 11.71 6.07 -1.29
C ASN A 20 11.45 7.55 -1.62
N THR A 21 12.52 8.30 -1.91
CA THR A 21 12.49 9.73 -2.22
C THR A 21 11.51 10.07 -3.34
N LEU A 22 11.44 9.24 -4.38
CA LEU A 22 10.52 9.45 -5.50
C LEU A 22 9.06 9.28 -5.11
N ALA A 23 8.72 8.30 -4.25
CA ALA A 23 7.36 8.13 -3.74
C ALA A 23 6.95 9.24 -2.80
N LYS A 24 7.86 9.74 -1.94
CA LYS A 24 7.59 10.91 -1.08
C LYS A 24 7.23 12.14 -1.93
N LEU A 25 8.04 12.39 -2.97
CA LEU A 25 7.79 13.50 -3.88
C LEU A 25 6.48 13.31 -4.68
N ALA A 26 6.22 12.09 -5.17
CA ALA A 26 4.97 11.78 -5.88
C ALA A 26 3.73 11.96 -5.01
N PHE A 27 3.82 11.62 -3.72
CA PHE A 27 2.77 11.83 -2.74
C PHE A 27 2.48 13.32 -2.54
N SER A 28 3.52 14.13 -2.36
CA SER A 28 3.39 15.59 -2.22
C SER A 28 2.75 16.22 -3.47
N ASP A 29 3.27 15.91 -4.65
CA ASP A 29 2.73 16.38 -5.94
C ASP A 29 1.25 16.01 -6.10
N THR A 30 0.88 14.79 -5.72
CA THR A 30 -0.51 14.33 -5.78
C THR A 30 -1.40 15.09 -4.80
N TYR A 31 -0.92 15.35 -3.58
CA TYR A 31 -1.68 16.12 -2.60
C TYR A 31 -1.89 17.56 -3.04
N ASP A 32 -0.82 18.23 -3.50
CA ASP A 32 -0.90 19.59 -4.04
C ASP A 32 -1.87 19.64 -5.22
N PHE A 33 -1.79 18.69 -6.15
CA PHE A 33 -2.71 18.60 -7.28
C PHE A 33 -4.18 18.44 -6.85
N LEU A 34 -4.47 17.58 -5.88
CA LEU A 34 -5.84 17.31 -5.41
C LEU A 34 -6.42 18.42 -4.53
N THR A 35 -5.55 19.29 -4.01
CA THR A 35 -5.94 20.42 -3.16
C THR A 35 -5.88 21.77 -3.89
N ALA A 36 -5.22 21.84 -5.04
CA ALA A 36 -5.17 23.01 -5.89
C ALA A 36 -6.59 23.48 -6.26
N GLY A 37 -6.95 24.70 -5.86
CA GLY A 37 -8.27 25.30 -6.12
C GLY A 37 -9.32 25.07 -5.04
N ARG A 38 -8.99 24.44 -3.90
CA ARG A 38 -9.89 24.33 -2.74
C ARG A 38 -10.06 25.68 -2.03
N GLN A 39 -10.96 26.53 -2.53
CA GLN A 39 -11.38 27.72 -1.77
C GLN A 39 -12.51 27.42 -0.78
N TYR A 40 -13.33 26.38 -0.99
CA TYR A 40 -14.32 25.90 -0.02
C TYR A 40 -14.54 24.40 -0.23
N ALA A 41 -14.52 23.61 0.84
CA ALA A 41 -14.88 22.20 0.80
C ALA A 41 -16.37 22.08 0.42
N VAL A 42 -16.63 21.66 -0.82
CA VAL A 42 -17.98 21.35 -1.30
C VAL A 42 -18.02 19.86 -1.63
N ASP A 43 -19.09 19.20 -1.19
CA ASP A 43 -19.47 17.82 -1.53
C ASP A 43 -19.11 17.50 -2.99
N GLY A 44 -18.16 16.58 -3.18
CA GLY A 44 -17.61 16.25 -4.50
C GLY A 44 -16.13 15.90 -4.54
N ASP A 45 -15.45 15.82 -3.39
CA ASP A 45 -14.04 15.43 -3.30
C ASP A 45 -13.78 14.07 -3.97
N ALA A 46 -12.71 14.01 -4.77
CA ALA A 46 -12.28 12.74 -5.37
C ALA A 46 -12.01 11.70 -4.27
N PRO A 47 -12.49 10.45 -4.40
CA PRO A 47 -12.33 9.40 -3.39
C PRO A 47 -10.89 9.25 -2.84
N ALA A 48 -9.89 9.54 -3.69
CA ALA A 48 -8.48 9.50 -3.36
C ALA A 48 -8.08 10.44 -2.21
N VAL A 49 -8.70 11.62 -2.07
CA VAL A 49 -8.37 12.56 -0.99
C VAL A 49 -8.77 12.01 0.37
N HIS A 50 -9.93 11.33 0.44
CA HIS A 50 -10.39 10.68 1.67
C HIS A 50 -9.50 9.52 2.12
N ARG A 51 -8.58 9.07 1.27
CA ARG A 51 -7.61 8.01 1.57
C ARG A 51 -6.23 8.55 1.91
N MET A 52 -6.00 9.86 1.89
CA MET A 52 -4.71 10.45 2.25
C MET A 52 -4.75 10.99 3.67
N GLN A 53 -3.77 10.59 4.48
CA GLN A 53 -3.44 11.27 5.72
C GLN A 53 -2.17 12.08 5.49
N VAL A 54 -2.26 13.40 5.64
CA VAL A 54 -1.17 14.35 5.38
C VAL A 54 -0.88 15.14 6.65
N GLY A 55 0.40 15.45 6.87
CA GLY A 55 0.85 16.35 7.94
C GLY A 55 0.25 17.76 7.81
N LEU A 56 0.24 18.51 8.91
CA LEU A 56 -0.32 19.87 8.93
C LEU A 56 0.56 20.89 8.21
N LEU A 57 1.86 20.61 8.13
CA LEU A 57 2.87 21.49 7.54
C LEU A 57 3.75 20.67 6.59
N GLN A 58 4.29 21.34 5.58
CA GLN A 58 5.36 20.76 4.78
C GLN A 58 6.62 20.59 5.62
N GLU A 59 7.33 19.50 5.38
CA GLU A 59 8.58 19.16 6.03
C GLU A 59 9.71 19.19 5.01
N TYR A 60 10.90 19.61 5.45
CA TYR A 60 12.09 19.63 4.59
C TYR A 60 12.70 18.23 4.49
N ASP A 61 12.86 17.72 3.26
CA ASP A 61 13.55 16.47 2.95
C ASP A 61 14.77 16.75 2.05
N ALA A 62 15.96 16.53 2.60
CA ALA A 62 17.23 16.82 1.93
C ALA A 62 17.47 15.94 0.69
N ASP A 63 17.00 14.69 0.73
CA ASP A 63 17.14 13.74 -0.37
C ASP A 63 16.21 14.14 -1.52
N VAL A 64 15.01 14.64 -1.21
CA VAL A 64 14.09 15.18 -2.21
C VAL A 64 14.69 16.41 -2.88
N ARG A 65 15.25 17.35 -2.11
CA ARG A 65 15.95 18.51 -2.68
C ARG A 65 17.07 18.07 -3.64
N GLN A 66 17.88 17.09 -3.23
CA GLN A 66 18.97 16.59 -4.06
C GLN A 66 18.45 15.94 -5.35
N LEU A 67 17.39 15.13 -5.25
CA LEU A 67 16.74 14.50 -6.40
C LEU A 67 16.20 15.55 -7.38
N GLN A 68 15.53 16.59 -6.89
CA GLN A 68 14.97 17.65 -7.74
C GLN A 68 16.08 18.42 -8.47
N ARG A 69 17.15 18.81 -7.77
CA ARG A 69 18.32 19.47 -8.40
C ARG A 69 18.96 18.62 -9.49
N GLU A 70 19.11 17.31 -9.25
CA GLU A 70 19.68 16.40 -10.25
C GLU A 70 18.78 16.25 -11.47
N ILE A 71 17.46 16.35 -11.29
CA ILE A 71 16.50 16.32 -12.40
C ILE A 71 16.57 17.62 -13.21
N GLU A 72 16.63 18.77 -12.55
CA GLU A 72 16.78 20.08 -13.20
C GLU A 72 18.06 20.14 -14.01
N ARG A 73 19.19 19.73 -13.42
CA ARG A 73 20.49 19.64 -14.09
C ARG A 73 20.44 18.80 -15.38
N ARG A 74 19.75 17.66 -15.36
CA ARG A 74 19.61 16.80 -16.55
C ARG A 74 18.72 17.39 -17.64
N VAL A 75 17.77 18.25 -17.28
CA VAL A 75 16.93 18.96 -18.24
C VAL A 75 17.75 20.06 -18.91
N GLU A 76 18.57 20.79 -18.15
CA GLU A 76 19.47 21.83 -18.66
C GLU A 76 20.58 21.26 -19.56
N GLU A 77 21.13 20.09 -19.23
CA GLU A 77 22.13 19.39 -20.06
C GLU A 77 21.53 18.70 -21.31
N GLY A 78 20.19 18.59 -21.39
CA GLY A 78 19.46 17.77 -22.38
C GLY A 78 19.15 18.44 -23.72
N ASP A 79 19.30 19.76 -23.82
CA ASP A 79 19.16 20.51 -25.07
C ASP A 79 20.53 21.08 -25.43
N GLY A 80 21.15 20.54 -26.48
CA GLY A 80 22.53 20.84 -26.88
C GLY A 80 22.83 22.32 -27.16
N TYR A 81 23.02 23.10 -26.11
CA TYR A 81 23.72 24.37 -26.11
C TYR A 81 24.77 24.32 -25.00
N THR A 82 26.01 24.10 -25.41
CA THR A 82 27.19 24.55 -24.68
C THR A 82 27.10 26.07 -24.58
N SER A 83 26.42 26.57 -23.56
CA SER A 83 26.62 27.93 -23.09
C SER A 83 27.60 27.85 -21.93
N ASP A 84 28.88 28.10 -22.24
CA ASP A 84 29.88 28.53 -21.28
C ASP A 84 29.44 29.90 -20.71
N SER A 85 28.44 29.88 -19.82
CA SER A 85 28.13 31.02 -18.98
C SER A 85 28.53 30.66 -17.56
N LEU A 86 29.75 31.09 -17.23
CA LEU A 86 30.20 31.37 -15.87
C LEU A 86 29.03 31.98 -15.06
N THR A 87 28.69 31.42 -13.92
CA THR A 87 27.74 32.03 -12.96
C THR A 87 28.42 32.05 -11.59
N GLU A 88 28.98 33.21 -11.23
CA GLU A 88 28.35 34.29 -10.44
C GLU A 88 27.98 33.82 -9.02
N PRO A 89 28.40 34.55 -7.97
CA PRO A 89 28.23 34.11 -6.58
C PRO A 89 26.74 34.03 -6.25
N ALA A 90 26.31 32.87 -5.75
CA ALA A 90 24.92 32.60 -5.35
C ALA A 90 24.39 33.72 -4.44
N SER A 91 23.33 34.39 -4.90
CA SER A 91 22.59 35.37 -4.11
C SER A 91 21.84 34.65 -3.00
N ASP A 92 21.65 35.29 -1.84
CA ASP A 92 20.85 34.74 -0.73
C ASP A 92 19.41 34.37 -1.16
N GLY A 93 18.89 34.98 -2.23
CA GLY A 93 17.61 34.64 -2.84
C GLY A 93 17.59 33.25 -3.49
N ASP A 94 18.70 32.84 -4.12
CA ASP A 94 18.82 31.53 -4.78
C ASP A 94 18.89 30.41 -3.73
N ALA A 95 19.54 30.66 -2.60
CA ALA A 95 19.59 29.70 -1.50
C ALA A 95 18.20 29.42 -0.91
N ALA A 96 17.35 30.44 -0.79
CA ALA A 96 15.99 30.33 -0.28
C ALA A 96 15.04 29.66 -1.30
N GLU A 97 15.13 30.00 -2.59
CA GLU A 97 14.40 29.33 -3.68
C GLU A 97 14.74 27.84 -3.73
N VAL A 98 16.02 27.51 -3.59
CA VAL A 98 16.49 26.14 -3.66
C VAL A 98 16.19 25.33 -2.39
N ALA A 99 15.97 25.99 -1.25
CA ALA A 99 15.45 25.32 -0.06
C ALA A 99 13.99 24.87 -0.23
N LYS A 100 13.18 25.60 -1.01
CA LYS A 100 11.77 25.24 -1.30
C LYS A 100 11.66 23.91 -2.05
N LEU A 101 12.66 23.54 -2.85
CA LEU A 101 12.70 22.25 -3.56
C LEU A 101 12.69 21.03 -2.61
N GLY A 102 13.11 21.21 -1.35
CA GLY A 102 13.05 20.16 -0.34
C GLY A 102 11.75 20.12 0.46
N MET A 103 10.89 21.14 0.35
CA MET A 103 9.67 21.23 1.17
C MET A 103 8.57 20.39 0.55
N ILE A 104 8.17 19.33 1.25
CA ILE A 104 7.14 18.40 0.78
C ILE A 104 6.10 18.11 1.83
N TRP A 105 4.91 17.74 1.38
CA TRP A 105 3.89 17.13 2.23
C TRP A 105 4.27 15.69 2.55
N THR A 106 4.32 15.36 3.84
CA THR A 106 4.54 14.00 4.32
C THR A 106 3.23 13.36 4.78
N GLY A 107 3.13 12.05 4.65
CA GLY A 107 1.87 11.37 4.91
C GLY A 107 1.86 9.91 4.48
N ARG A 108 0.65 9.37 4.36
CA ARG A 108 0.40 7.98 3.99
C ARG A 108 -0.99 7.82 3.39
N PHE A 109 -1.16 6.76 2.60
CA PHE A 109 -2.47 6.31 2.17
C PHE A 109 -3.09 5.35 3.18
N LEU A 110 -4.41 5.38 3.30
CA LEU A 110 -5.19 4.63 4.29
C LEU A 110 -6.10 3.61 3.60
N LEU A 111 -6.15 2.40 4.17
CA LEU A 111 -7.07 1.34 3.80
C LEU A 111 -8.01 1.07 4.98
N GLY A 112 -9.30 1.29 4.75
CA GLY A 112 -10.34 1.16 5.76
C GLY A 112 -11.70 0.97 5.10
N PHE A 113 -12.69 0.54 5.87
CA PHE A 113 -14.05 0.28 5.38
C PHE A 113 -14.93 1.54 5.35
N ASN A 114 -14.44 2.68 5.88
CA ASN A 114 -15.09 3.97 5.76
C ASN A 114 -14.11 5.03 5.21
N PRO A 115 -14.33 5.58 3.99
CA PRO A 115 -15.35 5.12 3.04
C PRO A 115 -15.08 3.67 2.57
N LEU A 116 -16.04 3.03 1.90
CA LEU A 116 -15.79 1.78 1.19
C LEU A 116 -14.98 2.04 -0.10
N PRO A 117 -14.31 1.03 -0.69
CA PRO A 117 -13.74 1.19 -2.03
C PRO A 117 -14.83 1.54 -3.05
N SER A 118 -14.50 2.33 -4.06
CA SER A 118 -15.46 2.80 -5.07
C SER A 118 -16.15 1.65 -5.83
N ALA A 119 -15.46 0.52 -5.98
CA ALA A 119 -15.96 -0.72 -6.58
C ALA A 119 -15.71 -1.90 -5.61
N PRO A 120 -16.66 -2.22 -4.70
CA PRO A 120 -16.47 -3.23 -3.66
C PRO A 120 -15.98 -4.60 -4.14
N GLU A 121 -16.44 -5.07 -5.29
CA GLU A 121 -16.02 -6.33 -5.92
C GLU A 121 -14.56 -6.30 -6.40
N MET A 122 -14.06 -5.13 -6.76
CA MET A 122 -12.66 -4.93 -7.14
C MET A 122 -11.77 -4.66 -5.92
N GLY A 123 -12.34 -4.13 -4.84
CA GLY A 123 -11.61 -3.69 -3.65
C GLY A 123 -10.95 -2.33 -3.88
N TRP A 124 -9.94 -2.00 -3.08
CA TRP A 124 -9.21 -0.74 -3.20
C TRP A 124 -8.24 -0.78 -4.37
N THR A 125 -8.38 0.16 -5.30
CA THR A 125 -7.57 0.25 -6.50
C THR A 125 -6.49 1.31 -6.37
N ALA A 126 -5.31 1.05 -6.93
CA ALA A 126 -4.17 1.96 -6.89
C ALA A 126 -3.55 2.17 -8.27
N GLY A 127 -3.14 3.41 -8.57
CA GLY A 127 -2.48 3.74 -9.82
C GLY A 127 -2.27 5.24 -10.00
N LYS A 128 -2.08 5.67 -11.24
CA LYS A 128 -1.92 7.10 -11.58
C LYS A 128 -3.25 7.78 -11.87
N GLY A 129 -3.40 9.03 -11.48
CA GLY A 129 -4.64 9.79 -11.71
C GLY A 129 -4.46 11.30 -11.64
N PRO A 130 -5.57 12.06 -11.58
CA PRO A 130 -6.89 11.60 -11.98
C PRO A 130 -6.98 11.34 -13.49
N LEU A 131 -7.98 10.56 -13.90
CA LEU A 131 -8.41 10.46 -15.29
C LEU A 131 -9.48 11.53 -15.55
N PRO A 132 -9.67 11.99 -16.80
CA PRO A 132 -10.75 12.93 -17.16
C PRO A 132 -12.18 12.36 -16.98
N HIS A 133 -12.32 11.08 -16.62
CA HIS A 133 -13.61 10.37 -16.57
C HIS A 133 -13.92 9.92 -15.14
N SER A 134 -15.21 9.63 -14.90
CA SER A 134 -15.83 9.28 -13.61
C SER A 134 -15.25 8.06 -12.88
N HIS A 135 -14.45 7.21 -13.54
CA HIS A 135 -13.79 6.08 -12.90
C HIS A 135 -12.34 6.42 -12.55
N CYS A 136 -12.08 6.53 -11.25
CA CYS A 136 -10.75 6.78 -10.70
C CYS A 136 -10.33 5.65 -9.75
N ALA A 137 -9.01 5.49 -9.60
CA ALA A 137 -8.47 4.63 -8.56
C ALA A 137 -8.74 5.22 -7.16
N ASP A 138 -8.93 4.36 -6.16
CA ASP A 138 -9.10 4.78 -4.76
C ASP A 138 -7.81 5.41 -4.19
N LEU A 139 -6.65 5.05 -4.74
CA LEU A 139 -5.33 5.47 -4.30
C LEU A 139 -4.55 6.04 -5.50
N PHE A 140 -4.44 7.36 -5.57
CA PHE A 140 -3.57 8.02 -6.54
C PHE A 140 -2.15 8.05 -6.04
N LEU A 141 -1.30 7.19 -6.61
CA LEU A 141 0.11 7.07 -6.21
C LEU A 141 1.00 8.13 -6.88
N CYS A 142 0.57 8.69 -8.01
CA CYS A 142 1.17 9.88 -8.62
C CYS A 142 0.21 10.51 -9.64
N THR A 143 0.50 11.76 -10.03
CA THR A 143 -0.22 12.41 -11.14
C THR A 143 0.23 11.89 -12.51
N MET A 144 -0.58 12.11 -13.56
CA MET A 144 -0.17 11.80 -14.94
C MET A 144 1.06 12.60 -15.38
N ALA A 145 1.12 13.89 -15.00
CA ALA A 145 2.25 14.77 -15.31
C ALA A 145 3.53 14.28 -14.61
N PHE A 146 3.41 13.92 -13.33
CA PHE A 146 4.51 13.34 -12.56
C PHE A 146 5.03 12.05 -13.18
N ALA A 147 4.12 11.13 -13.54
CA ALA A 147 4.51 9.87 -14.17
C ALA A 147 5.31 10.10 -15.46
N LYS A 148 4.89 11.08 -16.29
CA LYS A 148 5.60 11.46 -17.52
C LYS A 148 6.97 12.04 -17.21
N LYS A 149 7.04 13.02 -16.29
CA LYS A 149 8.29 13.71 -15.90
C LYS A 149 9.36 12.74 -15.38
N HIS A 150 8.96 11.74 -14.61
CA HIS A 150 9.87 10.80 -13.95
C HIS A 150 10.00 9.44 -14.66
N GLY A 151 9.40 9.31 -15.86
CA GLY A 151 9.42 8.08 -16.67
C GLY A 151 8.87 6.86 -15.91
N ILE A 152 7.78 7.04 -15.17
CA ILE A 152 7.14 5.99 -14.35
C ILE A 152 6.10 5.27 -15.21
N ASN A 153 6.26 3.95 -15.36
CA ASN A 153 5.36 3.13 -16.19
C ASN A 153 4.16 2.57 -15.39
N MET A 154 3.45 3.46 -14.71
CA MET A 154 2.26 3.11 -13.94
C MET A 154 0.99 3.25 -14.80
N ARG A 155 0.02 2.36 -14.59
CA ARG A 155 -1.31 2.42 -15.21
C ARG A 155 -2.27 3.15 -14.27
N SER A 156 -3.40 3.62 -14.79
CA SER A 156 -4.40 4.30 -13.96
C SER A 156 -5.04 3.35 -12.95
N PHE A 157 -5.26 2.09 -13.35
CA PHE A 157 -5.58 0.97 -12.46
C PHE A 157 -4.42 -0.03 -12.53
N HIS A 158 -3.41 0.18 -11.69
CA HIS A 158 -2.19 -0.61 -11.72
C HIS A 158 -2.31 -1.86 -10.85
N ALA A 159 -2.83 -1.68 -9.63
CA ALA A 159 -3.02 -2.76 -8.66
C ALA A 159 -4.38 -2.66 -7.98
N ARG A 160 -4.78 -3.76 -7.35
CA ARG A 160 -5.89 -3.80 -6.40
C ARG A 160 -5.53 -4.52 -5.12
N PHE A 161 -6.17 -4.10 -4.05
CA PHE A 161 -6.17 -4.74 -2.76
C PHE A 161 -7.58 -5.26 -2.48
N ASN A 162 -7.70 -6.52 -2.06
CA ASN A 162 -8.97 -7.06 -1.61
C ASN A 162 -8.72 -8.26 -0.68
N PHE A 163 -9.80 -8.87 -0.20
CA PHE A 163 -9.77 -10.09 0.59
C PHE A 163 -10.14 -11.28 -0.28
N ASP A 164 -9.45 -12.40 -0.07
CA ASP A 164 -9.77 -13.65 -0.73
C ASP A 164 -11.10 -14.20 -0.20
N ALA A 165 -11.98 -14.64 -1.09
CA ALA A 165 -13.30 -15.12 -0.73
C ALA A 165 -13.29 -16.47 0.00
N GLY A 166 -12.25 -17.30 -0.20
CA GLY A 166 -12.15 -18.62 0.41
C GLY A 166 -11.62 -18.56 1.84
N ASN A 167 -10.72 -17.63 2.15
CA ASN A 167 -10.02 -17.59 3.44
C ASN A 167 -9.91 -16.21 4.12
N LYS A 168 -10.50 -15.16 3.55
CA LYS A 168 -10.45 -13.78 4.05
C LYS A 168 -9.03 -13.19 4.19
N ALA A 169 -8.02 -13.79 3.55
CA ALA A 169 -6.67 -13.21 3.52
C ALA A 169 -6.67 -11.93 2.70
N PHE A 170 -6.07 -10.88 3.22
CA PHE A 170 -5.86 -9.66 2.45
C PHE A 170 -4.76 -9.89 1.41
N PHE A 171 -4.98 -9.46 0.18
CA PHE A 171 -4.06 -9.64 -0.92
C PHE A 171 -3.89 -8.36 -1.72
N ILE A 172 -2.79 -8.30 -2.47
CA ILE A 172 -2.60 -7.37 -3.58
C ILE A 172 -2.50 -8.16 -4.89
N ALA A 173 -3.07 -7.64 -5.97
CA ALA A 173 -2.95 -8.23 -7.30
C ALA A 173 -2.72 -7.15 -8.35
N ARG A 174 -1.95 -7.49 -9.38
CA ARG A 174 -1.78 -6.63 -10.55
C ARG A 174 -3.07 -6.63 -11.37
N GLN A 175 -3.58 -5.45 -11.73
CA GLN A 175 -4.77 -5.35 -12.59
C GLN A 175 -4.41 -5.35 -14.09
N SER A 176 -3.25 -4.81 -14.45
CA SER A 176 -2.82 -4.79 -15.85
C SER A 176 -2.27 -6.14 -16.30
N ARG A 177 -2.56 -6.52 -17.55
CA ARG A 177 -1.88 -7.65 -18.23
C ARG A 177 -0.55 -7.24 -18.88
N SER A 178 -0.24 -5.94 -18.91
CA SER A 178 0.99 -5.43 -19.52
C SER A 178 2.22 -5.91 -18.76
N GLN A 179 3.23 -6.40 -19.48
CA GLN A 179 4.50 -6.82 -18.88
C GLN A 179 5.27 -5.66 -18.24
N HIS A 180 5.02 -4.43 -18.69
CA HIS A 180 5.66 -3.24 -18.15
C HIS A 180 4.96 -2.65 -16.91
N ALA A 181 3.80 -3.20 -16.52
CA ALA A 181 3.18 -2.83 -15.25
C ALA A 181 3.87 -3.63 -14.13
N GLU A 182 5.00 -3.10 -13.67
CA GLU A 182 5.79 -3.76 -12.62
C GLU A 182 5.16 -3.54 -11.24
N LEU A 183 4.87 -4.64 -10.57
CA LEU A 183 4.39 -4.68 -9.18
C LEU A 183 5.21 -5.72 -8.42
N THR A 184 5.84 -5.33 -7.32
CA THR A 184 6.57 -6.27 -6.45
C THR A 184 6.20 -6.09 -4.98
N VAL A 185 6.28 -7.18 -4.22
CA VAL A 185 6.12 -7.20 -2.77
C VAL A 185 7.32 -7.90 -2.14
N ASN A 186 8.04 -7.21 -1.26
CA ASN A 186 9.32 -7.64 -0.70
C ASN A 186 10.31 -8.10 -1.78
N GLY A 187 10.33 -7.41 -2.93
CA GLY A 187 11.16 -7.74 -4.09
C GLY A 187 10.65 -8.88 -4.98
N ASN A 188 9.57 -9.57 -4.58
CA ASN A 188 8.97 -10.64 -5.39
C ASN A 188 7.95 -10.08 -6.37
N ALA A 189 8.04 -10.44 -7.64
CA ALA A 189 7.09 -10.01 -8.65
C ALA A 189 5.67 -10.54 -8.35
N VAL A 190 4.69 -9.64 -8.34
CA VAL A 190 3.28 -9.99 -8.27
C VAL A 190 2.81 -10.30 -9.70
N SER A 191 2.74 -11.59 -10.00
CA SER A 191 2.09 -12.06 -11.23
C SER A 191 0.58 -11.72 -11.18
N GLY A 192 -0.17 -11.86 -12.28
CA GLY A 192 -1.61 -11.53 -12.32
C GLY A 192 -2.51 -12.33 -11.34
N ARG A 193 -1.92 -13.18 -10.49
CA ARG A 193 -2.57 -13.88 -9.36
C ARG A 193 -2.50 -13.02 -8.09
N GLN A 194 -3.27 -13.42 -7.07
CA GLN A 194 -3.23 -12.79 -5.76
C GLN A 194 -1.85 -12.99 -5.10
N TYR A 195 -1.31 -11.94 -4.50
CA TYR A 195 -0.18 -12.00 -3.57
C TYR A 195 -0.69 -11.72 -2.16
N ALA A 196 -0.62 -12.71 -1.28
CA ALA A 196 -1.08 -12.58 0.10
C ALA A 196 -0.22 -11.58 0.87
N LEU A 197 -0.87 -10.61 1.49
CA LEU A 197 -0.24 -9.65 2.40
C LEU A 197 -0.15 -10.27 3.79
N ASN A 198 0.62 -11.35 3.91
CA ASN A 198 0.63 -12.22 5.08
C ASN A 198 1.63 -11.84 6.17
N GLN A 199 2.34 -10.71 6.04
CA GLN A 199 3.25 -10.17 7.04
C GLN A 199 2.72 -8.84 7.59
N HIS A 200 3.10 -8.48 8.82
CA HIS A 200 2.60 -7.25 9.43
C HIS A 200 3.08 -5.99 8.69
N CYS A 201 4.31 -6.04 8.16
CA CYS A 201 4.91 -4.99 7.35
C CYS A 201 5.47 -5.60 6.06
N MET A 202 5.24 -4.95 4.92
CA MET A 202 5.76 -5.37 3.61
C MET A 202 6.16 -4.14 2.79
N LYS A 203 7.22 -4.27 1.99
CA LYS A 203 7.60 -3.26 1.02
C LYS A 203 6.91 -3.54 -0.31
N ILE A 204 6.08 -2.62 -0.77
CA ILE A 204 5.35 -2.72 -2.04
C ILE A 204 5.95 -1.72 -3.01
N ARG A 205 6.34 -2.17 -4.20
CA ARG A 205 6.85 -1.31 -5.25
C ARG A 205 5.91 -1.31 -6.45
N PHE A 206 5.48 -0.12 -6.85
CA PHE A 206 4.74 0.15 -8.08
C PHE A 206 5.68 0.85 -9.06
N ASP A 207 6.23 0.09 -10.01
CA ASP A 207 7.29 0.57 -10.90
C ASP A 207 8.47 1.18 -10.10
N LYS A 208 8.68 2.50 -10.12
CA LYS A 208 9.75 3.17 -9.35
C LYS A 208 9.34 3.66 -7.95
N LEU A 209 8.06 3.56 -7.60
CA LEU A 209 7.53 4.10 -6.35
C LEU A 209 7.49 3.01 -5.28
N GLU A 210 8.24 3.18 -4.19
CA GLU A 210 8.27 2.24 -3.08
C GLU A 210 7.46 2.73 -1.89
N TYR A 211 6.69 1.82 -1.29
CA TYR A 211 5.85 2.07 -0.13
C TYR A 211 6.04 0.99 0.92
N ASP A 212 6.02 1.40 2.19
CA ASP A 212 5.90 0.48 3.31
C ASP A 212 4.42 0.31 3.64
N PHE A 213 3.90 -0.89 3.33
CA PHE A 213 2.59 -1.32 3.80
C PHE A 213 2.69 -1.83 5.23
N ARG A 214 1.72 -1.45 6.07
CA ARG A 214 1.64 -1.88 7.47
C ARG A 214 0.19 -2.09 7.90
N TYR A 215 -0.07 -3.19 8.58
CA TYR A 215 -1.31 -3.36 9.35
C TYR A 215 -1.31 -2.44 10.58
N THR A 216 -2.42 -1.78 10.83
CA THR A 216 -2.58 -0.91 12.01
C THR A 216 -3.00 -1.72 13.23
N GLY A 217 -2.99 -1.09 14.41
CA GLY A 217 -3.53 -1.72 15.62
C GLY A 217 -5.02 -2.08 15.50
N TYR A 218 -5.79 -1.36 14.68
CA TYR A 218 -7.21 -1.65 14.45
C TYR A 218 -7.42 -3.05 13.84
N ALA A 219 -6.52 -3.49 12.95
CA ALA A 219 -6.60 -4.81 12.32
C ALA A 219 -6.45 -5.98 13.31
N GLU A 220 -6.03 -5.72 14.54
CA GLU A 220 -5.93 -6.71 15.62
C GLU A 220 -7.23 -6.84 16.45
N THR A 221 -8.24 -6.00 16.19
CA THR A 221 -9.46 -5.91 16.99
C THR A 221 -10.60 -6.79 16.47
N ALA A 222 -11.56 -7.10 17.35
CA ALA A 222 -12.79 -7.79 16.97
C ALA A 222 -13.71 -6.90 16.09
N ALA A 223 -13.66 -5.57 16.26
CA ALA A 223 -14.41 -4.63 15.43
C ALA A 223 -13.99 -4.71 13.96
N TYR A 224 -12.67 -4.77 13.71
CA TYR A 224 -12.15 -5.01 12.37
C TYR A 224 -12.64 -6.34 11.77
N GLN A 225 -12.66 -7.42 12.56
CA GLN A 225 -13.15 -8.72 12.09
C GLN A 225 -14.62 -8.64 11.68
N ALA A 226 -15.47 -8.00 12.49
CA ALA A 226 -16.89 -7.81 12.19
C ALA A 226 -17.11 -6.94 10.93
N GLU A 227 -16.34 -5.86 10.76
CA GLU A 227 -16.44 -5.01 9.56
C GLU A 227 -15.95 -5.72 8.30
N ARG A 228 -14.84 -6.47 8.39
CA ARG A 228 -14.36 -7.30 7.29
C ARG A 228 -15.41 -8.32 6.89
N ASP A 229 -16.06 -8.95 7.87
CA ASP A 229 -17.10 -9.94 7.61
C ASP A 229 -18.31 -9.29 6.93
N GLY A 230 -18.77 -8.13 7.41
CA GLY A 230 -19.82 -7.36 6.76
C GLY A 230 -19.47 -6.94 5.33
N TYR A 231 -18.23 -6.51 5.08
CA TYR A 231 -17.73 -6.21 3.74
C TYR A 231 -17.75 -7.44 2.85
N MET A 232 -17.22 -8.58 3.32
CA MET A 232 -17.16 -9.82 2.55
C MET A 232 -18.54 -10.38 2.24
N THR A 233 -19.49 -10.33 3.17
CA THR A 233 -20.87 -10.73 2.91
C THR A 233 -21.48 -9.91 1.76
N ARG A 234 -21.27 -8.59 1.74
CA ARG A 234 -21.78 -7.71 0.67
C ARG A 234 -21.12 -8.00 -0.68
N VAL A 235 -19.81 -8.24 -0.70
CA VAL A 235 -19.05 -8.52 -1.93
C VAL A 235 -19.38 -9.91 -2.50
N ILE A 236 -19.49 -10.92 -1.65
CA ILE A 236 -19.81 -12.30 -2.07
C ILE A 236 -21.28 -12.43 -2.52
N GLN A 237 -22.20 -11.68 -1.91
CA GLN A 237 -23.62 -11.69 -2.28
C GLN A 237 -23.97 -10.73 -3.43
N ALA A 238 -23.01 -9.94 -3.93
CA ALA A 238 -23.23 -9.12 -5.11
C ALA A 238 -23.54 -10.04 -6.32
N PRO A 239 -24.52 -9.68 -7.18
CA PRO A 239 -24.79 -10.46 -8.38
C PRO A 239 -23.49 -10.61 -9.18
N PRO A 240 -23.10 -11.83 -9.58
CA PRO A 240 -21.93 -11.99 -10.41
C PRO A 240 -22.14 -11.21 -11.70
N PRO A 241 -21.09 -10.56 -12.25
CA PRO A 241 -21.18 -10.05 -13.61
C PRO A 241 -21.64 -11.19 -14.52
N VAL A 242 -22.64 -10.90 -15.36
CA VAL A 242 -23.19 -11.79 -16.38
C VAL A 242 -21.98 -12.44 -17.06
N ASN A 243 -21.83 -13.78 -16.94
CA ASN A 243 -20.75 -14.64 -17.47
C ASN A 243 -19.77 -15.29 -16.47
N PHE A 244 -19.98 -15.23 -15.15
CA PHE A 244 -19.21 -16.06 -14.20
C PHE A 244 -20.11 -17.00 -13.39
N GLU A 245 -19.94 -18.31 -13.59
CA GLU A 245 -20.50 -19.33 -12.71
C GLU A 245 -19.89 -19.18 -11.31
N MET A 246 -20.75 -19.05 -10.30
CA MET A 246 -20.35 -18.97 -8.90
C MET A 246 -20.03 -20.36 -8.37
N PRO A 247 -18.78 -20.67 -7.96
CA PRO A 247 -18.58 -21.73 -7.01
C PRO A 247 -19.21 -21.28 -5.69
N THR A 248 -19.98 -22.15 -5.06
CA THR A 248 -20.43 -22.02 -3.67
C THR A 248 -19.21 -21.88 -2.76
N LEU A 249 -18.71 -20.64 -2.60
CA LEU A 249 -17.55 -20.30 -1.80
C LEU A 249 -17.97 -20.28 -0.33
N LEU A 250 -18.05 -21.47 0.25
CA LEU A 250 -17.99 -21.63 1.69
C LEU A 250 -16.61 -21.12 2.13
N VAL A 251 -16.59 -20.11 3.00
CA VAL A 251 -15.35 -19.73 3.71
C VAL A 251 -14.89 -20.96 4.47
N ASN A 252 -13.80 -21.59 4.01
CA ASN A 252 -13.35 -22.86 4.58
C ASN A 252 -12.65 -22.66 5.93
N PHE A 253 -12.04 -21.50 6.14
CA PHE A 253 -11.40 -21.06 7.38
C PHE A 253 -11.05 -19.57 7.28
N GLU A 254 -10.71 -18.94 8.40
CA GLU A 254 -10.34 -17.52 8.45
C GLU A 254 -8.84 -17.33 8.66
N MET A 255 -8.18 -16.61 7.76
CA MET A 255 -6.81 -16.17 7.95
C MET A 255 -6.77 -15.02 8.97
N PRO A 256 -6.00 -15.17 10.08
CA PRO A 256 -5.84 -14.12 11.07
C PRO A 256 -4.98 -12.98 10.52
N THR A 257 -5.19 -11.78 11.03
CA THR A 257 -4.30 -10.64 10.78
C THR A 257 -2.86 -10.99 11.17
N PRO A 258 -1.86 -10.72 10.31
CA PRO A 258 -0.47 -10.99 10.60
C PRO A 258 0.04 -10.33 11.90
N LEU A 259 0.81 -11.08 12.68
CA LEU A 259 1.41 -10.60 13.92
C LEU A 259 2.59 -9.65 13.66
N ARG A 260 2.71 -8.62 14.51
CA ARG A 260 3.90 -7.71 14.54
C ARG A 260 5.21 -8.48 14.62
N SER A 261 5.29 -9.46 15.53
CA SER A 261 6.40 -10.41 15.59
C SER A 261 6.20 -11.50 14.54
N THR A 262 6.42 -11.14 13.27
CA THR A 262 6.32 -12.08 12.16
C THR A 262 7.38 -13.18 12.34
N ARG A 263 6.96 -14.45 12.27
CA ARG A 263 7.88 -15.60 12.28
C ARG A 263 7.77 -16.28 10.93
N THR A 264 8.89 -16.53 10.29
CA THR A 264 8.94 -17.22 9.00
C THR A 264 9.71 -18.53 9.11
N ILE A 265 9.29 -19.54 8.34
CA ILE A 265 10.01 -20.78 8.12
C ILE A 265 10.05 -21.01 6.61
N GLY A 266 11.20 -20.71 5.99
CA GLY A 266 11.30 -20.65 4.53
C GLY A 266 10.29 -19.64 3.96
N GLN A 267 9.45 -20.10 3.03
CA GLN A 267 8.40 -19.29 2.41
C GLN A 267 7.13 -19.10 3.26
N TRP A 268 7.03 -19.78 4.41
CA TRP A 268 5.83 -19.81 5.23
C TRP A 268 5.90 -18.76 6.33
N THR A 269 4.91 -17.88 6.38
CA THR A 269 4.70 -16.94 7.47
C THR A 269 3.74 -17.53 8.49
N LEU A 270 4.18 -17.65 9.74
CA LEU A 270 3.40 -18.23 10.83
C LEU A 270 2.54 -17.16 11.50
N SER A 271 1.29 -17.52 11.76
CA SER A 271 0.32 -16.70 12.49
C SER A 271 0.30 -17.03 14.00
N LYS A 272 -0.77 -16.66 14.71
CA LYS A 272 -0.97 -17.06 16.11
C LYS A 272 -1.08 -18.59 16.24
N PRO A 273 -0.60 -19.20 17.34
CA PRO A 273 -0.80 -20.62 17.59
C PRO A 273 -2.30 -20.96 17.60
N LEU A 274 -2.69 -21.99 16.86
CA LEU A 274 -4.05 -22.56 16.88
C LEU A 274 -4.29 -23.43 18.11
N GLY A 275 -3.24 -24.05 18.62
CA GLY A 275 -3.33 -24.95 19.78
C GLY A 275 -1.98 -25.40 20.30
N ARG A 276 -1.99 -25.92 21.54
CA ARG A 276 -0.83 -26.50 22.21
C ARG A 276 -1.17 -27.90 22.66
N GLY A 277 -0.34 -28.87 22.27
CA GLY A 277 -0.38 -30.25 22.77
C GLY A 277 0.83 -30.56 23.63
N GLY A 278 0.88 -31.78 24.19
CA GLY A 278 1.96 -32.22 25.08
C GLY A 278 3.37 -32.18 24.46
N MET A 279 3.47 -32.19 23.12
CA MET A 279 4.75 -32.20 22.39
C MET A 279 5.04 -30.91 21.62
N GLY A 280 4.24 -29.85 21.79
CA GLY A 280 4.52 -28.56 21.16
C GLY A 280 3.29 -27.78 20.70
N ARG A 281 3.48 -26.87 19.73
CA ARG A 281 2.45 -25.91 19.28
C ARG A 281 2.16 -26.07 17.80
N VAL A 282 0.89 -25.92 17.43
CA VAL A 282 0.43 -25.90 16.04
C VAL A 282 0.10 -24.46 15.66
N PHE A 283 0.57 -24.04 14.50
CA PHE A 283 0.37 -22.72 13.93
C PHE A 283 -0.32 -22.84 12.57
N LEU A 284 -1.17 -21.89 12.24
CA LEU A 284 -1.55 -21.67 10.84
C LEU A 284 -0.41 -20.89 10.18
N ALA A 285 -0.01 -21.30 8.98
CA ALA A 285 0.98 -20.57 8.19
C ALA A 285 0.50 -20.40 6.76
N SER A 286 0.87 -19.28 6.14
CA SER A 286 0.59 -19.03 4.73
C SER A 286 1.83 -18.55 4.00
N ASN A 287 1.86 -18.68 2.68
CA ASN A 287 2.90 -18.11 1.84
C ASN A 287 2.36 -16.94 0.99
N SER A 288 3.22 -16.37 0.15
CA SER A 288 2.87 -15.25 -0.72
C SER A 288 1.81 -15.59 -1.78
N THR A 289 1.64 -16.85 -2.15
CA THR A 289 0.62 -17.28 -3.13
C THR A 289 -0.73 -17.60 -2.50
N ASN A 290 -0.90 -17.26 -1.22
CA ASN A 290 -2.09 -17.55 -0.41
C ASN A 290 -2.35 -19.05 -0.18
N GLU A 291 -1.32 -19.90 -0.33
CA GLU A 291 -1.40 -21.29 0.14
C GLU A 291 -1.34 -21.30 1.66
N VAL A 292 -2.06 -22.23 2.28
CA VAL A 292 -2.20 -22.32 3.73
C VAL A 292 -1.89 -23.72 4.22
N VAL A 293 -1.09 -23.81 5.27
CA VAL A 293 -0.67 -25.07 5.90
C VAL A 293 -0.75 -24.98 7.42
N ALA A 294 -0.85 -26.13 8.08
CA ALA A 294 -0.65 -26.24 9.52
C ALA A 294 0.81 -26.62 9.82
N VAL A 295 1.50 -25.83 10.63
CA VAL A 295 2.88 -26.07 11.05
C VAL A 295 2.89 -26.51 12.51
N LYS A 296 3.36 -27.73 12.79
CA LYS A 296 3.60 -28.20 14.15
C LYS A 296 5.07 -28.02 14.52
N THR A 297 5.33 -27.20 15.53
CA THR A 297 6.66 -27.07 16.15
C THR A 297 6.73 -27.99 17.35
N VAL A 298 7.86 -28.69 17.50
CA VAL A 298 8.09 -29.61 18.63
C VAL A 298 8.99 -28.91 19.65
N GLU A 299 8.51 -28.75 20.89
CA GLU A 299 9.31 -28.20 21.99
C GLU A 299 10.15 -29.35 22.59
N ARG A 300 11.49 -29.28 22.45
CA ARG A 300 12.38 -30.23 23.13
C ARG A 300 12.62 -29.77 24.57
N ASN A 301 12.04 -30.49 25.52
CA ASN A 301 12.33 -30.33 26.95
C ASN A 301 13.36 -31.38 27.38
N SER A 302 14.00 -31.22 28.53
CA SER A 302 14.97 -32.19 29.08
C SER A 302 14.44 -33.63 29.16
N ASN A 303 13.12 -33.82 29.24
CA ASN A 303 12.46 -35.13 29.23
C ASN A 303 12.38 -35.79 27.84
N THR A 304 12.38 -35.05 26.72
CA THR A 304 12.37 -35.62 25.36
C THR A 304 13.76 -35.98 24.83
N LYS A 305 14.84 -35.63 25.56
CA LYS A 305 16.21 -36.10 25.25
C LYS A 305 16.41 -37.61 25.52
N LYS A 306 15.62 -38.22 26.40
CA LYS A 306 15.77 -39.64 26.76
C LYS A 306 15.14 -40.63 25.77
N GLN A 307 14.39 -40.17 24.76
CA GLN A 307 13.66 -41.05 23.83
C GLN A 307 14.27 -41.17 22.42
N CYS A 308 15.32 -40.41 22.08
CA CYS A 308 16.05 -40.55 20.81
C CYS A 308 17.48 -41.08 21.00
N GLY A 309 17.76 -41.70 22.14
CA GLY A 309 19.06 -42.29 22.47
C GLY A 309 18.86 -43.63 23.17
N SER A 310 18.41 -44.62 22.40
CA SER A 310 18.47 -46.05 22.71
C SER A 310 18.50 -46.81 21.40
#